data_AF-A0A1C6DVJ6-F1
#
_entry.id   AF-A0A1C6DVJ6-F1
#
_cell.length_a   1.000
_cell.length_b   1.000
_cell.length_c   1.000
_cell.angle_alpha   90.00
_cell.angle_beta   90.00
_cell.angle_gamma   90.00
#
_symmetry.space_group_name_H-M   'P 1'
#
loop_
_entity.id
_entity.type
_entity.pdbx_description
1 polymer ?
#
loop_
_entity_poly.entity_id
_entity_poly.type
_entity_poly.pdbx_seq_one_letter_code
_entity_poly.pdbx_strand_id
1 'polypeptide(L)'
;MYAKLNNGALEYAPTNYKLNDGRVIINFNKSVVLMKRYGFKEVIDEKPTYNVDTEYLIESGYTEQDETITIIYAVKQMDMIEQELTIDEKIVNLQNVDTEHELALAELTEMVLNGGAN
;
A
#
# COMPACT_ATOMS: atom_id res chain seq x y z
N MET A 1 -2.25 0.90 -24.09
CA MET A 1 -1.20 1.96 -24.18
C MET A 1 0.09 1.31 -24.66
N TYR A 2 1.12 2.08 -25.06
CA TYR A 2 2.40 1.49 -25.47
C TYR A 2 3.54 2.03 -24.61
N ALA A 3 4.48 1.17 -24.22
CA ALA A 3 5.61 1.53 -23.37
C ALA A 3 6.85 0.68 -23.66
N LYS A 4 7.97 1.06 -23.05
CA LYS A 4 9.20 0.29 -22.98
C LYS A 4 9.57 0.02 -21.54
N LEU A 5 10.16 -1.13 -21.29
CA LEU A 5 10.75 -1.43 -20.00
C LEU A 5 12.22 -0.97 -19.99
N ASN A 6 12.50 0.12 -19.28
CA ASN A 6 13.84 0.69 -19.17
C ASN A 6 14.28 0.65 -17.70
N ASN A 7 15.32 -0.12 -17.39
CA ASN A 7 15.87 -0.28 -16.03
C ASN A 7 14.82 -0.64 -14.96
N GLY A 8 13.86 -1.49 -15.31
CA GLY A 8 12.77 -1.91 -14.41
C GLY A 8 11.64 -0.90 -14.26
N ALA A 9 11.69 0.25 -14.95
CA ALA A 9 10.62 1.23 -14.99
C ALA A 9 9.91 1.23 -16.35
N LEU A 10 8.60 1.47 -16.32
CA LEU A 10 7.76 1.47 -17.51
C LEU A 10 7.71 2.88 -18.11
N GLU A 11 8.34 3.07 -19.27
CA GLU A 11 8.41 4.35 -19.99
C GLU A 11 7.38 4.38 -21.12
N TYR A 12 6.30 5.14 -20.92
CA TYR A 12 5.22 5.26 -21.90
C TYR A 12 5.65 6.02 -23.16
N ALA A 13 5.08 5.62 -24.30
CA ALA A 13 5.31 6.26 -25.59
C ALA A 13 4.97 7.76 -25.54
N PRO A 14 5.94 8.66 -25.78
CA PRO A 14 5.70 10.09 -25.71
C PRO A 14 4.85 10.56 -26.90
N THR A 15 4.19 11.70 -26.74
CA THR A 15 3.45 12.34 -27.84
C THR A 15 4.38 12.64 -29.03
N ASN A 16 5.60 13.07 -28.76
CA ASN A 16 6.63 13.35 -29.76
C ASN A 16 7.88 12.53 -29.46
N TYR A 17 8.42 11.83 -30.45
CA TYR A 17 9.58 10.96 -30.27
C TYR A 17 10.80 11.55 -30.98
N LYS A 18 11.87 11.81 -30.20
CA LYS A 18 13.13 12.32 -30.72
C LYS A 18 14.04 11.18 -31.15
N LEU A 19 14.50 11.24 -32.39
CA LEU A 19 15.45 10.30 -32.97
C LEU A 19 16.89 10.70 -32.62
N ASN A 20 17.81 9.73 -32.70
CA ASN A 20 19.23 9.93 -32.40
C ASN A 20 19.91 10.98 -33.30
N ASP A 21 19.34 11.23 -34.49
CA ASP A 21 19.80 12.24 -35.45
C ASP A 21 19.21 13.64 -35.21
N GLY A 22 18.42 13.82 -34.15
CA GLY A 22 17.80 15.09 -33.79
C GLY A 22 16.43 15.35 -34.45
N ARG A 23 15.97 14.50 -35.38
CA ARG A 23 14.62 14.62 -35.95
C ARG A 23 13.56 14.24 -34.91
N VAL A 24 12.36 14.79 -35.05
CA VAL A 24 11.23 14.52 -34.16
C VAL A 24 10.06 13.96 -34.94
N ILE A 25 9.53 12.83 -34.50
CA ILE A 25 8.28 12.27 -34.98
C ILE A 25 7.14 12.85 -34.15
N ILE A 26 6.28 13.64 -34.78
CA ILE A 26 5.14 14.28 -34.15
C ILE A 26 3.97 13.30 -34.09
N ASN A 27 3.18 13.33 -33.00
CA ASN A 27 2.08 12.37 -32.77
C ASN A 27 2.54 10.90 -32.81
N PHE A 28 3.72 10.62 -32.29
CA PHE A 28 4.30 9.27 -32.25
C PHE A 28 3.38 8.28 -31.55
N ASN A 29 2.78 8.68 -30.42
CA ASN A 29 1.83 7.87 -29.66
C ASN A 29 0.52 7.53 -30.41
N LYS A 30 0.26 8.15 -31.57
CA LYS A 30 -0.90 7.83 -32.41
C LYS A 30 -0.62 6.75 -33.45
N SER A 31 0.64 6.38 -33.67
CA SER A 31 1.04 5.41 -34.71
C SER A 31 1.59 4.12 -34.09
N VAL A 32 0.74 3.09 -34.03
CA VAL A 32 1.12 1.76 -33.51
C VAL A 32 2.31 1.17 -34.27
N VAL A 33 2.33 1.31 -35.61
CA VAL A 33 3.41 0.80 -36.45
C VAL A 33 4.76 1.45 -36.10
N LEU A 34 4.77 2.77 -35.86
CA LEU A 34 5.99 3.47 -35.44
C LEU A 34 6.38 3.05 -34.03
N MET A 35 5.44 3.01 -33.08
CA MET A 35 5.70 2.55 -31.71
C MET A 35 6.37 1.17 -31.69
N LYS A 36 5.79 0.17 -32.38
CA LYS A 36 6.38 -1.18 -32.49
C LYS A 36 7.75 -1.15 -33.17
N ARG A 37 7.92 -0.40 -34.27
CA ARG A 37 9.20 -0.28 -34.99
C ARG A 37 10.33 0.26 -34.11
N TYR A 38 10.01 1.21 -33.23
CA TYR A 38 10.98 1.76 -32.31
C TYR A 38 11.09 0.96 -31.01
N GLY A 39 10.45 -0.21 -30.89
CA GLY A 39 10.60 -1.13 -29.77
C GLY A 39 9.65 -0.88 -28.60
N PHE A 40 8.59 -0.09 -28.78
CA PHE A 40 7.52 0.02 -27.78
C PHE A 40 6.55 -1.15 -27.93
N LYS A 41 6.14 -1.70 -26.80
CA LYS A 41 5.23 -2.84 -26.67
C LYS A 41 3.90 -2.40 -26.09
N GLU A 42 2.86 -3.16 -26.37
CA GLU A 42 1.54 -2.89 -25.81
C GLU A 42 1.51 -3.19 -24.32
N VAL A 43 0.98 -2.26 -23.53
CA VAL A 43 0.85 -2.39 -22.08
C VAL A 43 -0.50 -3.00 -21.75
N ILE A 44 -0.46 -4.15 -21.09
CA ILE A 44 -1.62 -4.84 -20.53
C ILE A 44 -1.71 -4.45 -19.05
N ASP A 45 -2.70 -3.60 -18.76
CA ASP A 45 -3.05 -3.16 -17.41
C ASP A 45 -4.37 -3.82 -17.00
N GLU A 46 -4.26 -5.06 -16.50
CA GLU A 46 -5.38 -5.83 -15.98
C GLU A 46 -5.24 -5.95 -14.47
N LYS A 47 -6.01 -5.13 -13.74
CA LYS A 47 -6.06 -5.16 -12.28
C LYS A 47 -6.90 -6.36 -11.83
N PRO A 48 -6.40 -7.20 -10.91
CA PRO A 48 -7.19 -8.28 -10.34
C PRO A 48 -8.34 -7.71 -9.51
N THR A 49 -9.41 -8.49 -9.35
CA THR A 49 -10.47 -8.15 -8.41
C THR A 49 -9.94 -8.25 -6.99
N TYR A 50 -10.25 -7.25 -6.17
CA TYR A 50 -9.90 -7.17 -4.76
C TYR A 50 -11.03 -6.51 -3.98
N ASN A 51 -11.06 -6.72 -2.67
CA ASN A 51 -12.00 -6.06 -1.78
C ASN A 51 -11.46 -4.70 -1.34
N VAL A 52 -12.04 -3.62 -1.88
CA VAL A 52 -11.63 -2.23 -1.59
C VAL A 52 -11.73 -1.83 -0.11
N ASP A 53 -12.50 -2.56 0.70
CA ASP A 53 -12.69 -2.27 2.12
C ASP A 53 -11.59 -2.89 3.01
N THR A 54 -10.89 -3.92 2.52
CA THR A 54 -9.93 -4.71 3.31
C THR A 54 -8.59 -4.92 2.61
N GLU A 55 -8.50 -4.62 1.32
CA GLU A 55 -7.35 -4.92 0.48
C GLU A 55 -6.95 -3.70 -0.36
N TYR A 56 -5.68 -3.66 -0.75
CA TYR A 56 -5.13 -2.70 -1.70
C TYR A 56 -4.23 -3.39 -2.73
N LEU A 57 -4.13 -2.79 -3.91
CA LEU A 57 -3.25 -3.25 -4.98
C LEU A 57 -1.90 -2.54 -4.91
N ILE A 58 -0.83 -3.30 -5.09
CA ILE A 58 0.51 -2.76 -5.37
C ILE A 58 1.01 -3.26 -6.71
N GLU A 59 1.69 -2.39 -7.46
CA GLU A 59 2.47 -2.81 -8.61
C GLU A 59 3.68 -3.60 -8.10
N SER A 60 3.68 -4.91 -8.33
CA SER A 60 4.76 -5.82 -7.91
C SER A 60 5.86 -5.92 -8.95
N GLY A 61 5.62 -5.49 -10.19
CA GLY A 61 6.59 -5.52 -11.28
C GLY A 61 5.94 -5.63 -12.65
N TYR A 62 6.75 -6.04 -13.63
CA TYR A 62 6.34 -6.14 -15.03
C TYR A 62 6.83 -7.46 -15.63
N THR A 63 5.98 -8.10 -16.44
CA THR A 63 6.37 -9.22 -17.30
C THR A 63 6.45 -8.73 -18.73
N GLU A 64 7.61 -8.87 -19.36
CA GLU A 64 7.81 -8.53 -20.77
C GLU A 64 7.72 -9.79 -21.65
N GLN A 65 6.86 -9.74 -22.66
CA GLN A 65 6.73 -10.76 -23.71
C GLN A 65 7.15 -10.14 -25.05
N ASP A 66 7.07 -10.90 -26.15
CA ASP A 66 7.53 -10.45 -27.46
C ASP A 66 6.83 -9.17 -27.95
N GLU A 67 5.51 -9.06 -27.73
CA GLU A 67 4.71 -7.91 -28.20
C GLU A 67 4.11 -7.05 -27.07
N THR A 68 4.10 -7.56 -25.84
CA THR A 68 3.35 -6.97 -24.73
C THR A 68 4.21 -6.81 -23.47
N ILE A 69 3.83 -5.87 -22.61
CA ILE A 69 4.31 -5.71 -21.25
C ILE A 69 3.09 -5.77 -20.33
N THR A 70 3.03 -6.76 -19.45
CA THR A 70 1.94 -6.92 -18.48
C THR A 70 2.35 -6.37 -17.12
N ILE A 71 1.52 -5.51 -16.55
CA ILE A 71 1.70 -5.02 -15.17
C ILE A 71 1.28 -6.12 -14.20
N ILE A 72 2.18 -6.50 -13.30
CA ILE A 72 1.91 -7.49 -12.27
C ILE A 72 1.43 -6.76 -11.02
N TYR A 73 0.18 -7.02 -10.62
CA TYR A 73 -0.38 -6.54 -9.38
C TYR A 73 -0.30 -7.60 -8.29
N ALA A 74 0.04 -7.20 -7.07
CA ALA A 74 -0.15 -8.01 -5.88
C ALA A 74 -1.27 -7.41 -5.03
N VAL A 75 -2.19 -8.27 -4.59
CA VAL A 75 -3.23 -7.91 -3.61
C VAL A 75 -2.62 -8.02 -2.23
N LYS A 76 -2.75 -6.95 -1.44
CA LYS A 76 -2.29 -6.89 -0.05
C LYS A 76 -3.47 -6.59 0.85
N GLN A 77 -3.50 -7.22 2.02
CA GLN A 77 -4.47 -6.90 3.06
C GLN A 77 -4.06 -5.58 3.70
N MET A 78 -5.02 -4.69 3.93
CA MET A 78 -4.82 -3.56 4.82
C MET A 78 -4.58 -4.15 6.20
N ASP A 79 -3.42 -3.87 6.79
CA ASP A 79 -3.21 -4.17 8.19
C ASP A 79 -4.34 -3.46 8.94
N MET A 80 -5.10 -4.23 9.71
CA MET A 80 -6.02 -3.65 10.67
C MET A 80 -5.13 -2.82 11.60
N ILE A 81 -5.17 -1.50 11.45
CA ILE A 81 -4.66 -0.61 12.47
C ILE A 81 -5.41 -1.07 13.71
N GLU A 82 -4.70 -1.66 14.68
CA GLU A 82 -5.25 -2.00 15.98
C GLU A 82 -6.14 -0.83 16.38
N GLN A 83 -7.43 -1.08 16.59
CA GLN A 83 -8.38 -0.02 16.91
C GLN A 83 -7.74 0.83 17.99
N GLU A 84 -7.31 2.03 17.60
CA GLU A 84 -6.76 2.96 18.56
C GLU A 84 -7.96 3.30 19.42
N LEU A 85 -8.00 2.73 20.64
CA LEU A 85 -9.07 2.99 21.60
C LEU A 85 -9.33 4.49 21.56
N THR A 86 -10.59 4.84 21.34
CA THR A 86 -11.00 6.24 21.34
C THR A 86 -10.53 6.87 22.66
N ILE A 87 -10.32 8.19 22.67
CA ILE A 87 -9.88 8.89 23.89
C ILE A 87 -10.80 8.52 25.07
N ASP A 88 -12.11 8.38 24.82
CA ASP A 88 -13.10 7.99 25.82
C ASP A 88 -12.88 6.56 26.34
N GLU A 89 -12.62 5.59 25.47
CA GLU A 89 -12.30 4.21 25.88
C GLU A 89 -10.97 4.13 26.66
N LYS A 90 -9.98 4.95 26.29
CA LYS A 90 -8.72 5.07 27.05
C LYS A 90 -8.97 5.65 28.45
N ILE A 91 -9.85 6.65 28.58
CA ILE A 91 -10.22 7.25 29.87
C ILE A 91 -10.93 6.23 30.76
N VAL A 92 -11.90 5.49 30.23
CA VAL A 92 -12.63 4.46 30.98
C VAL A 92 -11.67 3.38 31.51
N ASN A 93 -10.73 2.92 30.68
CA ASN A 93 -9.75 1.93 31.10
C ASN A 93 -8.82 2.46 32.21
N LEU A 94 -8.35 3.70 32.10
CA LEU A 94 -7.53 4.32 33.15
C LEU A 94 -8.29 4.45 34.48
N GLN A 95 -9.56 4.86 34.43
CA GLN A 95 -10.39 4.97 35.63
C GLN A 95 -10.62 3.62 36.32
N ASN A 96 -10.80 2.55 35.55
CA ASN A 96 -10.94 1.20 36.09
C ASN A 96 -9.65 0.74 36.78
N VAL A 97 -8.49 0.95 36.16
CA VAL A 97 -7.18 0.60 36.74
C VAL A 97 -6.92 1.36 38.04
N ASP A 98 -7.22 2.67 38.07
CA ASP A 98 -7.08 3.47 39.30
C ASP A 98 -7.99 2.96 40.42
N THR A 99 -9.23 2.59 40.08
CA THR A 99 -10.20 2.03 41.05
C THR A 99 -9.71 0.70 41.62
N GLU A 100 -9.18 -0.19 40.78
CA GLU A 100 -8.63 -1.48 41.22
C GLU A 100 -7.41 -1.30 42.15
N HIS A 101 -6.53 -0.34 41.84
CA HIS A 101 -5.39 -0.02 42.70
C HIS A 101 -5.83 0.55 44.05
N GLU A 102 -6.82 1.44 44.08
CA GLU A 102 -7.35 1.99 45.34
C GLU A 102 -7.97 0.91 46.23
N LEU A 103 -8.72 -0.03 45.64
CA LEU A 103 -9.30 -1.16 46.36
C LEU A 103 -8.21 -2.10 46.91
N ALA A 104 -7.19 -2.42 46.11
CA ALA A 104 -6.07 -3.25 46.56
C ALA A 104 -5.28 -2.58 47.71
N LEU A 105 -5.08 -1.26 47.66
CA LEU A 105 -4.43 -0.51 48.73
C LEU A 105 -5.27 -0.49 50.01
N ALA A 106 -6.60 -0.36 49.90
CA ALA A 106 -7.51 -0.44 51.03
C ALA A 106 -7.45 -1.83 51.70
N GLU A 107 -7.50 -2.90 50.91
CA GLU A 107 -7.41 -4.28 51.41
C GLU A 107 -6.07 -4.56 52.11
N LEU A 108 -4.96 -4.12 51.52
CA LEU A 108 -3.63 -4.23 52.15
C LEU A 108 -3.55 -3.44 53.46
N THR A 109 -4.19 -2.28 53.53
CA THR A 109 -4.21 -1.44 54.75
C THR A 109 -5.02 -2.12 55.86
N GLU A 110 -6.15 -2.73 55.54
CA GLU A 110 -6.93 -3.51 56.50
C GLU A 110 -6.18 -4.74 57.00
N MET A 111 -5.45 -5.44 56.12
CA MET A 111 -4.61 -6.58 56.50
C MET A 111 -3.48 -6.19 57.47
N VAL A 112 -2.84 -5.03 57.26
CA VAL A 112 -1.77 -4.53 58.15
C VAL A 112 -2.33 -4.09 59.51
N LEU A 113 -3.50 -3.46 59.54
CA LEU A 113 -4.13 -3.00 60.77
C LEU A 113 -4.72 -4.16 61.60
N ASN A 114 -5.31 -5.17 60.95
CA ASN A 114 -5.91 -6.32 61.61
C ASN A 114 -4.92 -7.48 61.89
N GLY A 115 -3.78 -7.53 61.19
CA GLY A 115 -2.75 -8.55 61.37
C GLY A 115 -1.72 -8.24 62.48
N GLY A 116 -1.76 -7.05 63.09
CA GLY A 116 -0.83 -6.61 64.13
C GLY A 116 -1.27 -6.89 65.58
N ALA A 117 -2.40 -7.58 65.79
CA ALA A 117 -2.90 -7.95 67.11
C ALA A 117 -2.88 -9.47 67.30
N ASN A 118 -1.70 -10.03 67.53
CA ASN A 118 -1.49 -11.29 68.25
C ASN A 118 -0.10 -11.29 68.89
#